data_AF-A0A2W6YVI4-F1
#
_entry.id   AF-A0A2W6YVI4-F1
#
_cell.length_a   1.000
_cell.length_b   1.000
_cell.length_c   1.000
_cell.angle_alpha   90.00
_cell.angle_beta   90.00
_cell.angle_gamma   90.00
#
_symmetry.space_group_name_H-M   'P 1'
#
loop_
_entity.id
_entity.type
_entity.pdbx_description
1 polymer ?
#
loop_
_entity_poly.entity_id
_entity_poly.type
_entity_poly.pdbx_seq_one_letter_code
_entity_poly.pdbx_strand_id
1 'polypeptide(L)'
;MSLRKLPEIKAFARPQSFQWDAPSEVLAKWAETPKAAAEEGDTVVSILDVIGEDWWSGTGVTAKRVSAALRSIGPKDITVRINSPGGDMFEGIAIYNLLRGHQAKVTVEVLGWAASAASIIAMAGDEIRMGLGSFMMVHNAWGVVMGNRHDMRDAADLFDSFDSALADIYEARTGAKRAAIVDMLDAETFMSASEAVAQGFADIVDKDLAAPAEGGTGQSRASARDHLDVLLARQGVPRAERRRLLREASGTRDAADPQDTPGAVLDIAAARQLLATMKA
;
A
#
# COMPACT_ATOMS: atom_id res chain seq x y z
N MET A 1 20.63 8.92 -13.22
CA MET A 1 19.28 9.47 -13.44
C MET A 1 18.50 8.40 -14.18
N SER A 2 17.22 8.20 -13.85
CA SER A 2 16.30 7.35 -14.61
C SER A 2 16.47 7.59 -16.12
N LEU A 3 16.53 6.50 -16.89
CA LEU A 3 16.67 6.50 -18.34
C LEU A 3 15.44 7.14 -19.00
N ARG A 4 14.28 7.14 -18.33
CA ARG A 4 13.09 7.87 -18.73
C ARG A 4 13.01 9.24 -18.06
N LYS A 5 12.69 10.28 -18.83
CA LYS A 5 12.36 11.62 -18.31
C LYS A 5 10.92 11.65 -17.82
N LEU A 6 10.67 11.11 -16.64
CA LEU A 6 9.37 11.18 -15.97
C LEU A 6 9.22 12.56 -15.25
N PRO A 7 8.00 13.05 -14.92
CA PRO A 7 7.79 14.33 -14.22
C PRO A 7 7.97 14.18 -12.70
N GLU A 8 8.60 15.14 -12.03
CA GLU A 8 8.67 15.16 -10.56
C GLU A 8 7.32 15.61 -10.00
N ILE A 9 6.79 14.85 -9.04
CA ILE A 9 5.52 15.19 -8.39
C ILE A 9 5.81 15.77 -7.03
N LYS A 10 5.32 16.98 -6.80
CA LYS A 10 5.32 17.57 -5.47
C LYS A 10 4.33 16.78 -4.62
N ALA A 11 4.85 15.98 -3.69
CA ALA A 11 4.02 15.27 -2.73
C ALA A 11 3.15 16.28 -1.96
N PHE A 12 1.82 16.11 -2.01
CA PHE A 12 0.94 16.94 -1.20
C PHE A 12 1.13 16.61 0.29
N ALA A 13 0.91 17.61 1.14
CA ALA A 13 0.90 17.36 2.57
C ALA A 13 -0.27 16.45 2.93
N ARG A 14 0.01 15.37 3.67
CA ARG A 14 -1.02 14.43 4.15
C ARG A 14 -2.06 15.18 5.00
N PRO A 15 -3.34 15.21 4.60
CA PRO A 15 -4.40 15.82 5.40
C PRO A 15 -4.59 15.04 6.71
N GLN A 16 -4.72 15.73 7.85
CA GLN A 16 -4.84 15.08 9.16
C GLN A 16 -6.21 14.43 9.43
N SER A 17 -7.25 14.83 8.69
CA SER A 17 -8.65 14.40 8.90
C SER A 17 -9.07 13.18 8.05
N PHE A 18 -8.16 12.58 7.29
CA PHE A 18 -8.45 11.49 6.36
C PHE A 18 -7.75 10.19 6.79
N GLN A 19 -8.49 9.08 6.76
CA GLN A 19 -7.93 7.73 6.85
C GLN A 19 -7.81 7.11 5.46
N TRP A 20 -6.61 6.59 5.18
CA TRP A 20 -6.14 6.10 3.88
C TRP A 20 -5.87 4.60 3.98
N ASP A 21 -6.88 3.82 4.33
CA ASP A 21 -6.73 2.37 4.50
C ASP A 21 -7.35 1.67 3.31
N ALA A 22 -6.67 0.72 2.66
CA ALA A 22 -7.30 -0.19 1.69
C ALA A 22 -8.56 -0.86 2.31
N PRO A 23 -9.64 -1.16 1.55
CA PRO A 23 -10.87 -1.67 2.15
C PRO A 23 -10.58 -2.98 2.87
N SER A 24 -11.04 -3.11 4.11
CA SER A 24 -10.66 -4.21 5.00
C SER A 24 -11.01 -5.60 4.47
N GLU A 25 -12.02 -5.73 3.59
CA GLU A 25 -12.37 -7.00 2.96
C GLU A 25 -11.38 -7.45 1.87
N VAL A 26 -10.77 -6.50 1.14
CA VAL A 26 -9.71 -6.77 0.16
C VAL A 26 -8.42 -7.13 0.89
N LEU A 27 -8.12 -6.43 2.00
CA LEU A 27 -6.98 -6.73 2.88
C LEU A 27 -7.13 -8.07 3.60
N ALA A 28 -8.34 -8.44 4.03
CA ALA A 28 -8.61 -9.72 4.70
C ALA A 28 -8.37 -10.91 3.77
N LYS A 29 -8.80 -10.83 2.51
CA LYS A 29 -8.53 -11.86 1.48
C LYS A 29 -7.04 -11.92 1.11
N TRP A 30 -6.35 -10.78 1.13
CA TRP A 30 -4.92 -10.70 0.84
C TRP A 30 -4.06 -11.31 1.96
N ALA A 31 -4.39 -11.08 3.23
CA ALA A 31 -3.70 -11.68 4.38
C ALA A 31 -3.82 -13.22 4.44
N GLU A 32 -4.82 -13.81 3.77
CA GLU A 32 -4.98 -15.26 3.63
C GLU A 32 -4.09 -15.88 2.53
N THR A 33 -3.46 -15.05 1.69
CA THR A 33 -2.60 -15.52 0.59
C THR A 33 -1.13 -15.62 1.05
N PRO A 34 -0.42 -16.73 0.81
CA PRO A 34 0.97 -16.88 1.27
C PRO A 34 1.86 -15.79 0.68
N LYS A 35 2.59 -15.10 1.57
CA LYS A 35 3.57 -14.07 1.22
C LYS A 35 4.74 -14.72 0.50
N ALA A 36 5.04 -14.30 -0.73
CA ALA A 36 6.23 -14.74 -1.43
C ALA A 36 7.49 -14.31 -0.65
N ALA A 37 8.36 -15.26 -0.30
CA ALA A 37 9.68 -14.96 0.25
C ALA A 37 10.60 -14.61 -0.91
N ALA A 38 11.14 -13.40 -0.93
CA ALA A 38 12.15 -13.04 -1.91
C ALA A 38 13.48 -13.70 -1.53
N GLU A 39 14.08 -14.47 -2.45
CA GLU A 39 15.54 -14.62 -2.43
C GLU A 39 16.16 -13.26 -2.75
N GLU A 40 16.91 -12.72 -1.79
CA GLU A 40 17.56 -11.41 -1.84
C GLU A 40 18.82 -11.51 -2.69
N GLY A 41 18.71 -11.16 -3.97
CA GLY A 41 19.87 -10.62 -4.68
C GLY A 41 20.20 -9.24 -4.11
N ASP A 42 21.49 -8.90 -4.02
CA ASP A 42 22.02 -7.62 -3.47
C ASP A 42 21.45 -6.34 -4.13
N THR A 43 20.65 -6.45 -5.19
CA THR A 43 20.05 -5.34 -5.95
C THR A 43 18.53 -5.43 -6.11
N VAL A 44 17.87 -6.31 -5.35
CA VAL A 44 16.41 -6.52 -5.43
C VAL A 44 15.68 -5.77 -4.32
N VAL A 45 14.67 -4.99 -4.70
CA VAL A 45 13.73 -4.33 -3.78
C VAL A 45 12.37 -5.02 -3.88
N SER A 46 11.89 -5.58 -2.78
CA SER A 46 10.64 -6.35 -2.76
C SER A 46 9.47 -5.54 -2.17
N ILE A 47 8.40 -5.38 -2.96
CA ILE A 47 7.13 -4.75 -2.61
C ILE A 47 6.04 -5.84 -2.67
N LEU A 48 5.98 -6.63 -1.61
CA LEU A 48 5.14 -7.83 -1.52
C LEU A 48 4.11 -7.70 -0.38
N ASP A 49 3.81 -6.48 0.02
CA ASP A 49 2.88 -6.14 1.10
C ASP A 49 2.10 -4.87 0.75
N VAL A 50 1.15 -4.49 1.60
CA VAL A 50 0.40 -3.23 1.51
C VAL A 50 1.37 -2.04 1.51
N ILE A 51 1.04 -1.02 0.72
CA ILE A 51 1.79 0.24 0.71
C ILE A 51 1.41 1.07 1.93
N GLY A 52 2.41 1.53 2.67
CA GLY A 52 2.25 2.16 3.98
C GLY A 52 2.52 1.18 5.12
N GLU A 53 2.08 1.54 6.31
CA GLU A 53 2.24 0.75 7.53
C GLU A 53 0.84 0.45 8.10
N ASP A 54 0.49 -0.83 8.18
CA ASP A 54 -0.72 -1.23 8.90
C ASP A 54 -0.50 -1.01 10.40
N TRP A 55 -1.28 -0.10 10.98
CA TRP A 55 -1.20 0.26 12.39
C TRP A 55 -1.42 -0.93 13.33
N TRP A 56 -2.11 -1.98 12.87
CA TRP A 56 -2.39 -3.14 13.70
C TRP A 56 -1.27 -4.17 13.70
N SER A 57 -0.66 -4.45 12.55
CA SER A 57 0.41 -5.44 12.41
C SER A 57 1.82 -4.85 12.49
N GLY A 58 1.97 -3.53 12.26
CA GLY A 58 3.26 -2.88 12.04
C GLY A 58 3.96 -3.39 10.78
N THR A 59 3.21 -4.00 9.85
CA THR A 59 3.74 -4.56 8.60
C THR A 59 3.31 -3.72 7.40
N GLY A 60 4.08 -3.82 6.32
CA GLY A 60 3.86 -3.04 5.10
C GLY A 60 5.15 -2.56 4.43
N VAL A 61 4.99 -1.84 3.33
CA VAL A 61 6.06 -1.26 2.53
C VAL A 61 5.98 0.25 2.61
N THR A 62 6.95 0.86 3.31
CA THR A 62 7.05 2.31 3.46
C THR A 62 8.18 2.89 2.60
N ALA A 63 8.05 4.16 2.25
CA ALA A 63 9.09 4.97 1.61
C ALA A 63 10.38 4.97 2.42
N LYS A 64 10.29 4.97 3.77
CA LYS A 64 11.45 4.86 4.66
C LYS A 64 12.22 3.56 4.44
N ARG A 65 11.51 2.42 4.34
CA ARG A 65 12.11 1.10 4.11
C ARG A 65 12.73 1.02 2.71
N VAL A 66 12.01 1.47 1.69
CA VAL A 66 12.54 1.48 0.31
C VAL A 66 13.76 2.39 0.21
N SER A 67 13.72 3.58 0.80
CA SER A 67 14.84 4.52 0.84
C SER A 67 16.09 3.91 1.52
N ALA A 68 15.90 3.14 2.59
CA ALA A 68 17.00 2.43 3.24
C ALA A 68 17.61 1.34 2.34
N ALA A 69 16.77 0.56 1.64
CA ALA A 69 17.22 -0.43 0.68
C ALA A 69 18.03 0.22 -0.47
N LEU A 70 17.50 1.29 -1.08
CA LEU A 70 18.18 2.02 -2.16
C LEU A 70 19.55 2.57 -1.72
N ARG A 71 19.64 3.13 -0.50
CA ARG A 71 20.93 3.58 0.06
C ARG A 71 21.91 2.43 0.25
N SER A 72 21.43 1.26 0.69
CA SER A 72 22.26 0.07 0.89
C SER A 72 22.79 -0.47 -0.44
N ILE A 73 21.97 -0.45 -1.49
CA ILE A 73 22.33 -0.94 -2.82
C ILE A 73 23.33 0.02 -3.50
N GLY A 74 23.15 1.32 -3.32
CA GLY A 74 23.97 2.34 -3.97
C GLY A 74 23.61 2.53 -5.46
N PRO A 75 24.48 3.16 -6.27
CA PRO A 75 24.17 3.54 -7.65
C PRO A 75 24.29 2.36 -8.64
N LYS A 76 23.63 1.25 -8.35
CA LYS A 76 23.58 0.04 -9.19
C LYS A 76 22.20 -0.13 -9.79
N ASP A 77 22.11 -0.81 -10.93
CA ASP A 77 20.83 -1.23 -11.49
C ASP A 77 20.08 -2.09 -10.47
N ILE A 78 18.77 -1.83 -10.34
CA ILE A 78 17.90 -2.53 -9.39
C ILE A 78 16.71 -3.16 -10.08
N THR A 79 16.19 -4.20 -9.43
CA THR A 79 14.91 -4.81 -9.77
C THR A 79 13.93 -4.62 -8.62
N VAL A 80 12.79 -3.99 -8.91
CA VAL A 80 11.69 -3.77 -7.98
C VAL A 80 10.61 -4.80 -8.27
N ARG A 81 10.42 -5.77 -7.38
CA ARG A 81 9.40 -6.81 -7.53
C ARG A 81 8.13 -6.39 -6.81
N ILE A 82 7.03 -6.32 -7.55
CA ILE A 82 5.73 -5.88 -7.05
C ILE A 82 4.72 -7.04 -7.08
N ASN A 83 4.12 -7.28 -5.92
CA ASN A 83 2.92 -8.07 -5.76
C ASN A 83 2.10 -7.45 -4.62
N SER A 84 1.37 -6.37 -4.93
CA SER A 84 0.76 -5.52 -3.89
C SER A 84 -0.62 -5.00 -4.31
N PRO A 85 -1.59 -4.99 -3.38
CA PRO A 85 -2.91 -4.41 -3.60
C PRO A 85 -2.91 -2.86 -3.59
N GLY A 86 -1.77 -2.23 -3.30
CA GLY A 86 -1.69 -0.79 -3.03
C GLY A 86 -1.85 -0.50 -1.54
N GLY A 87 -2.36 0.68 -1.21
CA GLY A 87 -2.47 1.18 0.17
C GLY A 87 -2.39 2.70 0.21
N ASP A 88 -1.60 3.25 1.12
CA ASP A 88 -1.43 4.68 1.32
C ASP A 88 -0.86 5.36 0.06
N MET A 89 -1.62 6.29 -0.51
CA MET A 89 -1.27 7.02 -1.73
C MET A 89 0.01 7.83 -1.57
N PHE A 90 0.22 8.48 -0.42
CA PHE A 90 1.36 9.36 -0.20
C PHE A 90 2.65 8.56 -0.06
N GLU A 91 2.60 7.42 0.63
CA GLU A 91 3.69 6.44 0.67
C GLU A 91 3.99 5.91 -0.75
N GLY A 92 2.96 5.64 -1.55
CA GLY A 92 3.10 5.27 -2.95
C GLY A 92 3.82 6.31 -3.80
N ILE A 93 3.40 7.58 -3.73
CA ILE A 93 4.03 8.70 -4.44
C ILE A 93 5.47 8.93 -3.93
N ALA A 94 5.71 8.80 -2.63
CA ALA A 94 7.05 8.94 -2.06
C ALA A 94 7.99 7.83 -2.57
N ILE A 95 7.52 6.58 -2.62
CA ILE A 95 8.28 5.46 -3.19
C ILE A 95 8.52 5.69 -4.69
N TYR A 96 7.50 6.10 -5.45
CA TYR A 96 7.64 6.48 -6.86
C TYR A 96 8.76 7.51 -7.03
N ASN A 97 8.75 8.57 -6.20
CA ASN A 97 9.74 9.65 -6.24
C ASN A 97 11.16 9.20 -5.88
N LEU A 98 11.30 8.27 -4.94
CA LEU A 98 12.59 7.66 -4.59
C LEU A 98 13.15 6.83 -5.75
N LEU A 99 12.31 6.03 -6.39
CA LEU A 99 12.72 5.14 -7.50
C LEU A 99 13.10 5.94 -8.74
N ARG A 100 12.29 6.92 -9.18
CA ARG A 100 12.65 7.80 -10.33
C ARG A 100 13.96 8.58 -10.09
N GLY A 101 14.24 8.90 -8.82
CA GLY A 101 15.42 9.64 -8.38
C GLY A 101 16.67 8.78 -8.31
N HIS A 102 16.53 7.46 -8.48
CA HIS A 102 17.64 6.53 -8.47
C HIS A 102 18.64 6.83 -9.59
N GLN A 103 19.91 6.61 -9.31
CA GLN A 103 20.98 7.02 -10.23
C GLN A 103 21.17 6.05 -11.40
N ALA A 104 20.77 4.79 -11.22
CA ALA A 104 20.95 3.71 -12.18
C ALA A 104 19.59 3.15 -12.64
N LYS A 105 19.59 2.13 -13.49
CA LYS A 105 18.36 1.60 -14.10
C LYS A 105 17.45 0.99 -13.04
N VAL A 106 16.16 1.33 -13.11
CA VAL A 106 15.11 0.70 -12.30
C VAL A 106 14.28 -0.21 -13.20
N THR A 107 14.37 -1.52 -12.99
CA THR A 107 13.49 -2.49 -13.64
C THR A 107 12.37 -2.85 -12.67
N VAL A 108 11.11 -2.70 -13.07
CA VAL A 108 9.96 -3.14 -12.28
C VAL A 108 9.46 -4.46 -12.82
N GLU A 109 9.21 -5.40 -11.92
CA GLU A 109 8.66 -6.73 -12.22
C GLU A 109 7.34 -6.89 -11.47
N VAL A 110 6.22 -6.93 -12.18
CA VAL A 110 4.90 -7.23 -11.60
C VAL A 110 4.71 -8.75 -11.62
N LEU A 111 4.82 -9.38 -10.45
CA LEU A 111 4.80 -10.83 -10.32
C LEU A 111 3.39 -11.40 -10.42
N GLY A 112 2.44 -10.79 -9.70
CA GLY A 112 1.05 -11.21 -9.64
C GLY A 112 0.12 -10.04 -9.92
N TRP A 113 0.22 -8.98 -9.12
CA TRP A 113 -0.47 -7.74 -9.43
C TRP A 113 0.21 -6.47 -8.89
N ALA A 114 -0.09 -5.35 -9.53
CA ALA A 114 0.21 -4.01 -9.03
C ALA A 114 -1.08 -3.19 -9.10
N ALA A 115 -1.78 -3.07 -7.97
CA ALA A 115 -3.06 -2.36 -7.89
C ALA A 115 -2.95 -1.04 -7.11
N SER A 116 -3.77 -0.05 -7.46
CA SER A 116 -3.87 1.21 -6.71
C SER A 116 -2.49 1.87 -6.51
N ALA A 117 -2.10 2.29 -5.31
CA ALA A 117 -0.80 2.90 -5.04
C ALA A 117 0.41 2.05 -5.52
N ALA A 118 0.28 0.73 -5.66
CA ALA A 118 1.35 -0.11 -6.21
C ALA A 118 1.50 0.05 -7.73
N SER A 119 0.41 0.34 -8.47
CA SER A 119 0.52 0.66 -9.90
C SER A 119 1.21 2.00 -10.11
N ILE A 120 0.98 2.97 -9.23
CA ILE A 120 1.73 4.24 -9.20
C ILE A 120 3.23 3.99 -9.04
N ILE A 121 3.63 3.17 -8.06
CA ILE A 121 5.02 2.79 -7.84
C ILE A 121 5.61 2.13 -9.10
N ALA A 122 4.85 1.25 -9.75
CA ALA A 122 5.31 0.57 -10.96
C ALA A 122 5.69 1.57 -12.07
N MET A 123 4.97 2.69 -12.19
CA MET A 123 5.24 3.72 -13.20
C MET A 123 6.62 4.38 -13.06
N ALA A 124 7.32 4.20 -11.93
CA ALA A 124 8.68 4.71 -11.72
C ALA A 124 9.79 3.93 -12.46
N GLY A 125 9.49 2.72 -12.96
CA GLY A 125 10.48 1.88 -13.64
C GLY A 125 10.97 2.49 -14.95
N ASP A 126 12.24 2.34 -15.28
CA ASP A 126 12.75 2.58 -16.63
C ASP A 126 12.22 1.53 -17.62
N GLU A 127 12.09 0.30 -17.12
CA GLU A 127 11.52 -0.85 -17.79
C GLU A 127 10.51 -1.52 -16.84
N ILE A 128 9.29 -1.81 -17.32
CA ILE A 128 8.23 -2.48 -16.56
C ILE A 128 7.90 -3.80 -17.26
N ARG A 129 8.16 -4.90 -16.56
CA ARG A 129 7.89 -6.26 -16.98
C ARG A 129 6.72 -6.80 -16.19
N MET A 130 5.73 -7.33 -16.87
CA MET A 130 4.58 -7.96 -16.25
C MET A 130 4.62 -9.46 -16.48
N GLY A 131 4.55 -10.24 -15.42
CA GLY A 131 4.49 -11.70 -15.50
C GLY A 131 3.28 -12.17 -16.28
N LEU A 132 3.38 -13.31 -16.95
CA LEU A 132 2.22 -13.93 -17.60
C LEU A 132 1.11 -14.21 -16.56
N GLY A 133 -0.10 -13.74 -16.83
CA GLY A 133 -1.23 -13.87 -15.91
C GLY A 133 -1.25 -12.84 -14.78
N SER A 134 -0.31 -11.88 -14.78
CA SER A 134 -0.35 -10.76 -13.85
C SER A 134 -1.30 -9.65 -14.30
N PHE A 135 -1.70 -8.81 -13.34
CA PHE A 135 -2.63 -7.71 -13.54
C PHE A 135 -2.10 -6.38 -13.03
N MET A 136 -2.53 -5.30 -13.66
CA MET A 136 -2.35 -3.95 -13.15
C MET A 136 -3.73 -3.31 -12.98
N MET A 137 -3.96 -2.62 -11.87
CA MET A 137 -5.21 -1.92 -11.63
C MET A 137 -4.96 -0.45 -11.29
N VAL A 138 -5.76 0.40 -11.91
CA VAL A 138 -5.78 1.85 -11.70
C VAL A 138 -7.18 2.28 -11.32
N HIS A 139 -7.28 3.21 -10.38
CA HIS A 139 -8.54 3.80 -9.92
C HIS A 139 -8.27 5.14 -9.23
N ASN A 140 -9.32 5.92 -9.01
CA ASN A 140 -9.24 7.17 -8.28
C ASN A 140 -8.74 6.99 -6.83
N ALA A 141 -8.19 8.06 -6.27
CA ALA A 141 -7.91 8.15 -4.85
C ALA A 141 -9.21 8.02 -4.07
N TRP A 142 -9.16 7.29 -2.96
CA TRP A 142 -10.30 7.12 -2.09
C TRP A 142 -9.85 7.18 -0.63
N GLY A 143 -10.79 7.51 0.25
CA GLY A 143 -10.57 7.53 1.67
C GLY A 143 -11.87 7.72 2.44
N VAL A 144 -11.77 7.62 3.77
CA VAL A 144 -12.92 7.82 4.66
C VAL A 144 -12.90 9.25 5.21
N VAL A 145 -14.04 9.93 5.08
CA VAL A 145 -14.27 11.29 5.56
C VAL A 145 -15.34 11.26 6.64
N MET A 146 -15.08 11.90 7.78
CA MET A 146 -16.05 12.06 8.86
C MET A 146 -16.26 13.54 9.16
N GLY A 147 -17.50 14.00 9.05
CA GLY A 147 -17.81 15.42 9.22
C GLY A 147 -19.20 15.79 8.72
N ASN A 148 -19.46 17.09 8.66
CA ASN A 148 -20.68 17.67 8.16
C ASN A 148 -20.62 17.90 6.63
N ARG A 149 -21.70 18.44 6.05
CA ARG A 149 -21.80 18.67 4.59
C ARG A 149 -20.71 19.57 3.98
N HIS A 150 -20.06 20.43 4.77
CA HIS A 150 -18.96 21.27 4.29
C HIS A 150 -17.69 20.42 4.20
N ASP A 151 -17.38 19.65 5.24
CA ASP A 151 -16.24 18.73 5.25
C ASP A 151 -16.29 17.73 4.08
N MET A 152 -17.49 17.23 3.74
CA MET A 152 -17.68 16.33 2.60
C MET A 152 -17.40 16.98 1.24
N ARG A 153 -17.72 18.28 1.08
CA ARG A 153 -17.44 19.02 -0.17
C ARG A 153 -15.97 19.36 -0.28
N ASP A 154 -15.39 19.86 0.80
CA ASP A 154 -13.96 20.17 0.87
C ASP A 154 -13.13 18.90 0.60
N ALA A 155 -13.61 17.74 1.04
CA ALA A 155 -12.99 16.47 0.74
C ALA A 155 -13.08 16.05 -0.73
N ALA A 156 -14.22 16.28 -1.39
CA ALA A 156 -14.37 16.00 -2.81
C ALA A 156 -13.41 16.86 -3.65
N ASP A 157 -13.36 18.17 -3.37
CA ASP A 157 -12.44 19.11 -4.05
C ASP A 157 -10.96 18.70 -3.85
N LEU A 158 -10.66 18.14 -2.67
CA LEU A 158 -9.32 17.64 -2.37
C LEU A 158 -9.00 16.33 -3.11
N PHE A 159 -9.95 15.40 -3.22
CA PHE A 159 -9.77 14.18 -4.01
C PHE A 159 -9.57 14.48 -5.49
N ASP A 160 -10.26 15.47 -6.07
CA ASP A 160 -10.01 15.92 -7.44
C ASP A 160 -8.54 16.31 -7.66
N SER A 161 -7.92 16.96 -6.66
CA SER A 161 -6.49 17.33 -6.71
C SER A 161 -5.57 16.11 -6.65
N PHE A 162 -5.95 15.09 -5.90
CA PHE A 162 -5.23 13.83 -5.79
C PHE A 162 -5.33 13.01 -7.07
N ASP A 163 -6.54 12.84 -7.60
CA ASP A 163 -6.81 12.16 -8.88
C ASP A 163 -6.07 12.85 -10.01
N SER A 164 -6.04 14.19 -9.98
CA SER A 164 -5.28 14.96 -10.95
C SER A 164 -3.79 14.59 -10.94
N ALA A 165 -3.20 14.41 -9.76
CA ALA A 165 -1.79 14.04 -9.64
C ALA A 165 -1.52 12.56 -10.01
N LEU A 166 -2.45 11.65 -9.71
CA LEU A 166 -2.35 10.25 -10.16
C LEU A 166 -2.36 10.20 -11.69
N ALA A 167 -3.29 10.93 -12.30
CA ALA A 167 -3.43 10.98 -13.74
C ALA A 167 -2.20 11.61 -14.44
N ASP A 168 -1.49 12.55 -13.81
CA ASP A 168 -0.24 13.11 -14.35
C ASP A 168 0.84 12.02 -14.51
N ILE A 169 0.90 11.06 -13.57
CA ILE A 169 1.84 9.95 -13.60
C ILE A 169 1.53 9.01 -14.77
N TYR A 170 0.27 8.60 -14.86
CA TYR A 170 -0.14 7.66 -15.88
C TYR A 170 -0.05 8.28 -17.28
N GLU A 171 -0.43 9.54 -17.45
CA GLU A 171 -0.25 10.28 -18.71
C GLU A 171 1.23 10.34 -19.09
N ALA A 172 2.11 10.72 -18.15
CA ALA A 172 3.53 10.77 -18.42
C ALA A 172 4.15 9.41 -18.76
N ARG A 173 3.61 8.33 -18.20
CA ARG A 173 4.09 6.97 -18.47
C ARG A 173 3.62 6.45 -19.82
N THR A 174 2.31 6.56 -20.06
CA THR A 174 1.61 5.91 -21.18
C THR A 174 1.66 6.75 -22.46
N GLY A 175 1.77 8.07 -22.32
CA GLY A 175 1.55 9.02 -23.40
C GLY A 175 0.07 9.14 -23.83
N ALA A 176 -0.85 8.51 -23.10
CA ALA A 176 -2.28 8.60 -23.35
C ALA A 176 -2.81 10.00 -23.04
N LYS A 177 -3.90 10.39 -23.69
CA LYS A 177 -4.56 11.66 -23.38
C LYS A 177 -5.15 11.61 -21.97
N ARG A 178 -5.05 12.74 -21.25
CA ARG A 178 -5.66 12.92 -19.93
C ARG A 178 -7.07 12.36 -19.78
N ALA A 179 -7.96 12.65 -20.73
CA ALA A 179 -9.35 12.18 -20.67
C ALA A 179 -9.45 10.64 -20.62
N ALA A 180 -8.63 9.93 -21.40
CA ALA A 180 -8.62 8.46 -21.39
C ALA A 180 -8.08 7.91 -20.07
N ILE A 181 -7.09 8.56 -19.46
CA ILE A 181 -6.61 8.19 -18.13
C ILE A 181 -7.70 8.40 -17.08
N VAL A 182 -8.40 9.53 -17.10
CA VAL A 182 -9.50 9.82 -16.19
C VAL A 182 -10.61 8.77 -16.34
N ASP A 183 -11.04 8.46 -17.56
CA ASP A 183 -12.04 7.42 -17.82
C ASP A 183 -11.63 6.06 -17.23
N MET A 184 -10.33 5.72 -17.29
CA MET A 184 -9.83 4.47 -16.71
C MET A 184 -9.81 4.48 -15.18
N LEU A 185 -9.49 5.63 -14.56
CA LEU A 185 -9.50 5.78 -13.11
C LEU A 185 -10.93 5.74 -12.55
N ASP A 186 -11.87 6.40 -13.23
CA ASP A 186 -13.30 6.38 -12.88
C ASP A 186 -13.90 4.98 -12.98
N ALA A 187 -13.42 4.16 -13.92
CA ALA A 187 -13.93 2.81 -14.17
C ALA A 187 -13.30 1.72 -13.30
N GLU A 188 -12.35 2.04 -12.41
CA GLU A 188 -11.55 1.07 -11.66
C GLU A 188 -10.94 -0.01 -12.59
N THR A 189 -10.15 0.42 -13.57
CA THR A 189 -9.73 -0.45 -14.67
C THR A 189 -8.67 -1.47 -14.24
N PHE A 190 -9.01 -2.75 -14.41
CA PHE A 190 -8.06 -3.87 -14.39
C PHE A 190 -7.54 -4.16 -15.80
N MET A 191 -6.23 -4.30 -15.91
CA MET A 191 -5.53 -4.64 -17.15
C MET A 191 -4.73 -5.92 -16.93
N SER A 192 -4.89 -6.89 -17.83
CA SER A 192 -3.93 -7.99 -17.96
C SER A 192 -2.56 -7.45 -18.40
N ALA A 193 -1.50 -8.26 -18.22
CA ALA A 193 -0.15 -7.93 -18.68
C ALA A 193 -0.12 -7.45 -20.15
N SER A 194 -0.84 -8.12 -21.05
CA SER A 194 -0.90 -7.75 -22.47
C SER A 194 -1.60 -6.41 -22.71
N GLU A 195 -2.70 -6.15 -21.99
CA GLU A 195 -3.44 -4.88 -22.09
C GLU A 195 -2.62 -3.72 -21.53
N ALA A 196 -1.94 -3.93 -20.40
CA ALA A 196 -1.07 -2.94 -19.81
C ALA A 196 0.09 -2.56 -20.75
N VAL A 197 0.67 -3.53 -21.47
CA VAL A 197 1.68 -3.25 -22.51
C VAL A 197 1.05 -2.49 -23.68
N ALA A 198 -0.09 -2.94 -24.20
CA ALA A 198 -0.77 -2.29 -25.32
C ALA A 198 -1.18 -0.83 -25.02
N GLN A 199 -1.49 -0.53 -23.76
CA GLN A 199 -1.88 0.80 -23.28
C GLN A 199 -0.71 1.63 -22.72
N GLY A 200 0.53 1.12 -22.76
CA GLY A 200 1.74 1.85 -22.35
C GLY A 200 2.01 1.90 -20.85
N PHE A 201 1.25 1.15 -20.04
CA PHE A 201 1.50 1.01 -18.60
C PHE A 201 2.65 0.05 -18.29
N ALA A 202 2.94 -0.89 -19.20
CA ALA A 202 4.07 -1.80 -19.14
C ALA A 202 4.83 -1.85 -20.46
N ASP A 203 6.05 -2.39 -20.46
CA ASP A 203 6.88 -2.48 -21.67
C ASP A 203 6.87 -3.89 -22.28
N ILE A 204 6.79 -4.93 -21.45
CA ILE A 204 6.84 -6.32 -21.92
C ILE A 204 6.05 -7.26 -21.03
N VAL A 205 5.46 -8.29 -21.65
CA VAL A 205 4.96 -9.47 -20.97
C VAL A 205 6.09 -10.49 -20.85
N ASP A 206 6.52 -10.76 -19.63
CA ASP A 206 7.60 -11.71 -19.32
C ASP A 206 7.00 -13.06 -18.91
N LYS A 207 7.28 -14.09 -19.72
CA LYS A 207 6.75 -15.46 -19.50
C LYS A 207 7.59 -16.26 -18.52
N ASP A 208 8.83 -15.84 -18.29
CA ASP A 208 9.79 -16.52 -17.43
C ASP A 208 9.86 -15.88 -16.04
N LEU A 209 9.09 -14.80 -15.83
CA LEU A 209 8.93 -14.14 -14.55
C LEU A 209 8.16 -15.03 -13.55
N ALA A 210 8.90 -15.89 -12.85
CA ALA A 210 8.37 -16.70 -11.76
C ALA A 210 8.36 -15.91 -10.44
N ALA A 211 7.30 -16.05 -9.65
CA ALA A 211 7.35 -15.73 -8.23
C ALA A 211 8.47 -16.59 -7.59
N PRO A 212 9.31 -16.03 -6.71
CA PRO A 212 10.38 -16.80 -6.08
C PRO A 212 9.80 -18.04 -5.39
N ALA A 213 10.49 -19.18 -5.57
CA ALA A 213 10.10 -20.43 -4.93
C ALA A 213 10.06 -20.25 -3.41
N GLU A 214 9.09 -20.87 -2.74
CA GLU A 214 9.02 -20.92 -1.27
C GLU A 214 10.24 -21.65 -0.71
N GLY A 215 11.34 -20.93 -0.48
CA GLY A 215 12.62 -21.55 -0.19
C GLY A 215 13.57 -20.60 0.54
N GLY A 216 13.20 -20.11 1.71
CA GLY A 216 14.12 -19.34 2.55
C GLY A 216 13.60 -19.18 3.97
N THR A 217 14.18 -19.93 4.92
CA THR A 217 13.97 -19.77 6.36
C THR A 217 14.67 -18.50 6.88
N GLY A 218 14.35 -17.34 6.30
CA GLY A 218 14.77 -16.05 6.81
C GLY A 218 13.85 -15.66 7.97
N GLN A 219 14.27 -15.92 9.21
CA GLN A 219 13.55 -15.54 10.41
C GLN A 219 13.56 -14.01 10.57
N SER A 220 12.69 -13.33 9.83
CA SER A 220 12.22 -11.99 10.20
C SER A 220 11.44 -12.09 11.51
N ARG A 221 11.65 -11.17 12.46
CA ARG A 221 10.89 -11.13 13.72
C ARG A 221 9.36 -11.07 13.52
N ALA A 222 8.89 -10.70 12.33
CA ALA A 222 7.50 -10.81 11.92
C ALA A 222 7.01 -12.27 11.86
N SER A 223 7.83 -13.21 11.34
CA SER A 223 7.42 -14.61 11.15
C SER A 223 7.23 -15.39 12.45
N ALA A 224 7.96 -15.07 13.51
CA ALA A 224 7.81 -15.74 14.81
C ALA A 224 6.47 -15.38 15.49
N ARG A 225 6.02 -14.13 15.35
CA ARG A 225 4.71 -13.69 15.89
C ARG A 225 3.56 -14.25 15.07
N ASP A 226 3.69 -14.23 13.75
CA ASP A 226 2.68 -14.77 12.84
C ASP A 226 2.53 -16.29 13.02
N HIS A 227 3.65 -16.99 13.18
CA HIS A 227 3.64 -18.42 13.47
C HIS A 227 2.96 -18.73 14.82
N LEU A 228 3.20 -17.90 15.83
CA LEU A 228 2.57 -18.04 17.15
C LEU A 228 1.06 -17.73 17.10
N ASP A 229 0.62 -16.72 16.34
CA ASP A 229 -0.82 -16.43 16.15
C ASP A 229 -1.53 -17.60 15.47
N VAL A 230 -0.90 -18.18 14.43
CA VAL A 230 -1.44 -19.33 13.70
C VAL A 230 -1.55 -20.57 14.59
N LEU A 231 -0.55 -20.84 15.44
CA LEU A 231 -0.58 -21.96 16.38
C LEU A 231 -1.68 -21.80 17.43
N LEU A 232 -1.84 -20.59 17.99
CA LEU A 232 -2.88 -20.28 18.95
C LEU A 232 -4.28 -20.34 18.32
N ALA A 233 -4.41 -19.92 17.05
CA ALA A 233 -5.67 -20.02 16.31
C ALA A 233 -6.08 -21.48 16.07
N ARG A 234 -5.11 -22.35 15.74
CA ARG A 234 -5.35 -23.81 15.58
C ARG A 234 -5.77 -24.49 16.88
N GLN A 235 -5.39 -23.95 18.02
CA GLN A 235 -5.85 -24.40 19.34
C GLN A 235 -7.20 -23.81 19.77
N GLY A 236 -7.87 -23.05 18.88
CA GLY A 236 -9.18 -22.47 19.15
C GLY A 236 -9.15 -21.25 20.06
N VAL A 237 -7.99 -20.66 20.31
CA VAL A 237 -7.87 -19.48 21.17
C VAL A 237 -8.55 -18.29 20.47
N PRO A 238 -9.49 -17.58 21.11
CA PRO A 238 -10.19 -16.45 20.51
C PRO A 238 -9.23 -15.34 20.07
N ARG A 239 -9.51 -14.69 18.94
CA ARG A 239 -8.66 -13.64 18.34
C ARG A 239 -8.28 -12.52 19.32
N ALA A 240 -9.20 -12.13 20.20
CA ALA A 240 -8.94 -11.11 21.23
C ALA A 240 -7.83 -11.55 22.21
N GLU A 241 -7.84 -12.82 22.59
CA GLU A 241 -6.89 -13.41 23.52
C GLU A 241 -5.53 -13.67 22.88
N ARG A 242 -5.49 -14.14 21.63
CA ARG A 242 -4.23 -14.26 20.88
C ARG A 242 -3.52 -12.91 20.75
N ARG A 243 -4.25 -11.86 20.40
CA ARG A 243 -3.73 -10.48 20.32
C ARG A 243 -3.22 -9.96 21.66
N ARG A 244 -3.88 -10.32 22.77
CA ARG A 244 -3.41 -9.98 24.12
C ARG A 244 -2.07 -10.68 24.42
N LEU A 245 -1.99 -11.99 24.19
CA LEU A 245 -0.79 -12.80 24.44
C LEU A 245 0.40 -12.33 23.60
N LEU A 246 0.19 -12.03 22.32
CA LEU A 246 1.24 -11.53 21.43
C LEU A 246 1.75 -10.14 21.84
N ARG A 247 0.87 -9.28 22.36
CA ARG A 247 1.26 -7.98 22.93
C ARG A 247 2.08 -8.14 24.19
N GLU A 248 1.65 -8.98 25.13
CA GLU A 248 2.39 -9.26 26.36
C GLU A 248 3.77 -9.86 26.09
N ALA A 249 3.88 -10.75 25.10
CA ALA A 249 5.14 -11.36 24.66
C ALA A 249 6.08 -10.37 23.94
N SER A 250 5.56 -9.28 23.38
CA SER A 250 6.34 -8.32 22.58
C SER A 250 7.15 -7.30 23.38
N GLY A 251 7.02 -7.29 24.71
CA GLY A 251 7.91 -6.56 25.62
C GLY A 251 7.76 -5.03 25.63
N THR A 252 6.83 -4.45 24.88
CA THR A 252 6.45 -3.03 25.06
C THR A 252 5.53 -2.92 26.26
N ARG A 253 6.11 -2.70 27.44
CA ARG A 253 5.38 -2.03 28.52
C ARG A 253 5.27 -0.56 28.11
N ASP A 254 4.07 -0.07 27.82
CA ASP A 254 3.69 1.27 28.28
C ASP A 254 2.19 1.56 28.31
N ALA A 255 1.80 2.26 29.39
CA ALA A 255 0.65 3.15 29.64
C ALA A 255 -0.78 2.82 29.15
N ALA A 256 -1.12 1.58 28.82
CA ALA A 256 -2.52 1.18 28.60
C ALA A 256 -2.84 -0.13 29.35
N ASP A 257 -2.97 -0.03 30.67
CA ASP A 257 -3.61 -1.07 31.48
C ASP A 257 -5.11 -1.14 31.09
N PRO A 258 -5.65 -2.30 30.68
CA PRO A 258 -7.07 -2.45 30.41
C PRO A 258 -7.96 -2.26 31.64
N GLN A 259 -7.39 -2.17 32.86
CA GLN A 259 -8.13 -1.74 34.04
C GLN A 259 -8.52 -0.25 34.02
N ASP A 260 -7.97 0.56 33.11
CA ASP A 260 -8.18 2.02 33.08
C ASP A 260 -8.79 2.57 31.76
N THR A 261 -9.33 1.72 30.89
CA THR A 261 -10.21 2.19 29.80
C THR A 261 -11.66 1.83 30.11
N PRO A 262 -12.51 2.79 30.56
CA PRO A 262 -13.95 2.57 30.54
C PRO A 262 -14.35 2.37 29.09
N GLY A 263 -14.78 1.14 28.78
CA GLY A 263 -15.27 0.78 27.46
C GLY A 263 -16.37 1.75 27.03
N ALA A 264 -16.38 2.09 25.74
CA ALA A 264 -17.44 2.86 25.11
C ALA A 264 -18.74 2.05 25.13
N VAL A 265 -19.40 2.02 26.28
CA VAL A 265 -20.84 1.82 26.37
C VAL A 265 -21.42 3.22 26.36
N LEU A 266 -22.18 3.52 25.32
CA LEU A 266 -22.92 4.78 25.22
C LEU A 266 -23.95 4.79 26.35
N ASP A 267 -23.62 5.46 27.46
CA ASP A 267 -24.55 5.62 28.58
C ASP A 267 -25.66 6.59 28.16
N ILE A 268 -26.79 6.00 27.80
CA ILE A 268 -27.99 6.70 27.33
C ILE A 268 -28.51 7.67 28.41
N ALA A 269 -28.24 7.41 29.70
CA ALA A 269 -28.59 8.33 30.78
C ALA A 269 -27.70 9.58 30.78
N ALA A 270 -26.38 9.41 30.60
CA ALA A 270 -25.44 10.52 30.50
C ALA A 270 -25.70 11.41 29.26
N ALA A 271 -26.03 10.80 28.12
CA ALA A 271 -26.40 11.52 26.90
C ALA A 271 -27.70 12.34 27.06
N ARG A 272 -28.69 11.82 27.81
CA ARG A 272 -29.93 12.55 28.12
C ARG A 272 -29.72 13.70 29.10
N GLN A 273 -28.81 13.54 30.06
CA GLN A 273 -28.49 14.58 31.03
C GLN A 273 -27.76 15.75 30.39
N LEU A 274 -26.86 15.49 29.42
CA LEU A 274 -26.19 16.51 28.61
C LEU A 274 -27.17 17.28 27.71
N LEU A 275 -28.14 16.59 27.10
CA LEU A 275 -29.20 17.23 26.31
C LEU A 275 -30.13 18.12 27.15
N ALA A 276 -30.30 17.82 28.44
CA ALA A 276 -31.09 18.62 29.36
C ALA A 276 -30.35 19.90 29.80
N THR A 277 -29.03 19.84 30.01
CA THR A 277 -28.21 21.01 30.36
C THR A 277 -27.99 21.96 29.19
N MET A 278 -28.03 21.49 27.94
CA MET A 278 -27.91 22.34 26.75
C MET A 278 -29.21 23.08 26.38
N LYS A 279 -30.34 22.79 27.04
CA LYS A 279 -31.65 23.41 26.78
C LYS A 279 -32.12 24.36 27.90
N ALA A 280 -31.28 24.62 28.90
CA ALA A 280 -31.53 25.57 29.99
C ALA A 280 -30.76 26.88 29.76
#